data_AF-R7NIK0-F1
#
_entry.id   AF-R7NIK0-F1
#
_cell.length_a   1.000
_cell.length_b   1.000
_cell.length_c   1.000
_cell.angle_alpha   90.00
_cell.angle_beta   90.00
_cell.angle_gamma   90.00
#
_symmetry.space_group_name_H-M   'P 1'
#
loop_
_entity.id
_entity.type
_entity.pdbx_description
1 polymer ?
#
loop_
_entity_poly.entity_id
_entity_poly.type
_entity_poly.pdbx_seq_one_letter_code
_entity_poly.pdbx_strand_id
1 'polypeptide(L)'
;MRKYCDSKNKIIKELYDIYILDGIDIFNYEASSQNKITYHHIIKVEDLKLLEFPTKKTIENGIVLTRIGHSYLHLIEDFAPDIFYHLNKIILLITKERRLPTKEERNLIEIFLEAFEYRMDEYYKINPIYLKRTFVS
;
A
#
# COMPACT_ATOMS: atom_id res chain seq x y z
N MET A 1 -10.51 15.30 11.62
CA MET A 1 -11.54 14.29 11.26
C MET A 1 -10.92 13.41 10.18
N ARG A 2 -10.92 12.07 10.33
CA ARG A 2 -10.34 11.16 9.32
C ARG A 2 -11.12 11.29 8.02
N LYS A 3 -10.54 11.91 6.99
CA LYS A 3 -11.17 12.07 5.68
C LYS A 3 -11.32 10.68 5.05
N TYR A 4 -12.54 10.31 4.66
CA TYR A 4 -12.83 9.07 3.90
C TYR A 4 -12.56 7.73 4.63
N CYS A 5 -12.49 7.75 5.97
CA CYS A 5 -12.41 6.54 6.79
C CYS A 5 -13.72 6.32 7.59
N ASP A 6 -14.77 5.87 6.89
CA ASP A 6 -16.08 5.55 7.49
C ASP A 6 -16.11 4.17 8.17
N SER A 7 -14.96 3.50 8.25
CA SER A 7 -14.86 2.16 8.79
C SER A 7 -15.28 2.13 10.26
N LYS A 8 -16.20 1.23 10.64
CA LYS A 8 -16.49 0.92 12.06
C LYS A 8 -15.37 0.12 12.72
N ASN A 9 -14.40 -0.37 11.95
CA ASN A 9 -13.30 -1.19 12.44
C ASN A 9 -12.21 -0.31 13.09
N LYS A 10 -11.98 -0.51 14.40
CA LYS A 10 -10.98 0.22 15.19
C LYS A 10 -9.56 0.08 14.62
N ILE A 11 -9.21 -1.10 14.10
CA ILE A 11 -7.88 -1.39 13.54
C ILE A 11 -7.63 -0.53 12.29
N ILE A 12 -8.61 -0.44 11.39
CA ILE A 12 -8.48 0.40 10.18
C ILE A 12 -8.33 1.87 10.55
N LYS A 13 -9.03 2.35 11.58
CA LYS A 13 -8.91 3.74 12.06
C LYS A 13 -7.54 4.04 12.64
N GLU A 14 -6.95 3.09 13.35
CA GLU A 14 -5.62 3.24 13.93
C GLU A 14 -4.55 3.22 12.86
N LEU A 15 -4.61 2.25 11.94
CA LEU A 15 -3.72 2.18 10.79
C LEU A 15 -3.85 3.40 9.86
N TYR A 16 -5.06 3.98 9.74
CA TYR A 16 -5.27 5.23 9.01
C TYR A 16 -4.41 6.35 9.59
N ASP A 17 -4.42 6.52 10.91
CA ASP A 17 -3.65 7.59 11.56
C ASP A 17 -2.13 7.39 11.43
N ILE A 18 -1.69 6.14 11.21
CA ILE A 18 -0.27 5.79 11.04
C ILE A 18 0.18 5.97 9.59
N TYR A 19 -0.62 5.53 8.61
CA TYR A 19 -0.15 5.33 7.23
C TYR A 19 -0.80 6.27 6.19
N ILE A 20 -1.80 7.07 6.57
CA ILE A 20 -2.46 8.02 5.67
C ILE A 20 -2.10 9.45 6.07
N LEU A 21 -1.43 10.17 5.18
CA LEU A 21 -1.05 11.58 5.36
C LEU A 21 -1.95 12.45 4.50
N ASP A 22 -2.74 13.34 5.11
CA ASP A 22 -3.67 14.25 4.40
C ASP A 22 -4.63 13.55 3.42
N GLY A 23 -4.99 12.29 3.73
CA GLY A 23 -5.85 11.48 2.87
C GLY A 23 -5.10 10.73 1.76
N ILE A 24 -3.78 10.79 1.73
CA ILE A 24 -2.93 10.16 0.72
C ILE A 24 -2.21 8.95 1.34
N ASP A 25 -2.23 7.82 0.64
CA ASP A 25 -1.54 6.60 1.09
C ASP A 25 -0.04 6.61 0.80
N ILE A 26 0.64 5.52 1.14
CA ILE A 26 2.09 5.37 0.96
C ILE A 26 2.52 5.29 -0.52
N PHE A 27 1.58 5.05 -1.43
CA PHE A 27 1.79 5.02 -2.88
C PHE A 27 1.30 6.29 -3.57
N ASN A 28 1.06 7.36 -2.80
CA ASN A 28 0.63 8.65 -3.30
C ASN A 28 -0.77 8.63 -3.95
N TYR A 29 -1.66 7.73 -3.57
CA TYR A 29 -3.06 7.77 -4.03
C TYR A 29 -3.96 8.47 -3.00
N GLU A 30 -4.79 9.39 -3.50
CA GLU A 30 -5.73 10.12 -2.67
C GLU A 30 -7.00 9.30 -2.39
N ALA A 31 -7.38 9.25 -1.11
CA ALA A 31 -8.60 8.61 -0.65
C ALA A 31 -9.83 9.42 -1.07
N SER A 32 -10.89 8.73 -1.46
CA SER A 32 -12.17 9.36 -1.81
C SER A 32 -13.35 8.43 -1.54
N SER A 33 -14.57 8.90 -1.82
CA SER A 33 -15.77 8.05 -1.72
C SER A 33 -15.71 6.82 -2.65
N GLN A 34 -14.99 6.92 -3.77
CA GLN A 34 -14.78 5.85 -4.73
C GLN A 34 -13.46 5.09 -4.49
N ASN A 35 -12.43 5.78 -3.97
CA ASN A 35 -11.14 5.23 -3.61
C ASN A 35 -10.98 5.07 -2.08
N LYS A 36 -11.77 4.17 -1.50
CA LYS A 36 -11.85 4.01 -0.05
C LYS A 36 -10.58 3.40 0.54
N ILE A 37 -10.35 3.66 1.83
CA ILE A 37 -9.29 3.01 2.60
C ILE A 37 -9.62 1.53 2.81
N THR A 38 -8.65 0.69 2.52
CA THR A 38 -8.71 -0.76 2.64
C THR A 38 -7.53 -1.27 3.45
N TYR A 39 -7.71 -2.44 4.03
CA TYR A 39 -6.67 -3.10 4.82
C TYR A 39 -5.93 -4.09 3.93
N HIS A 40 -4.60 -4.11 4.00
CA HIS A 40 -3.72 -5.04 3.30
C HIS A 40 -2.85 -5.81 4.30
N HIS A 41 -2.72 -7.13 4.13
CA HIS A 41 -1.79 -7.93 4.95
C HIS A 41 -0.37 -7.77 4.39
N ILE A 42 0.61 -7.47 5.25
CA ILE A 42 2.02 -7.29 4.81
C ILE A 42 2.69 -8.66 4.58
N ILE A 43 2.28 -9.65 5.34
CA ILE A 43 2.70 -11.04 5.19
C ILE A 43 1.51 -11.80 4.60
N LYS A 44 1.76 -12.63 3.59
CA LYS A 44 0.70 -13.43 2.96
C LYS A 44 -0.03 -14.24 4.02
N VAL A 45 -1.35 -14.37 3.87
CA VAL A 45 -2.17 -15.12 4.84
C VAL A 45 -1.74 -16.58 4.89
N GLU A 46 -1.30 -17.11 3.77
CA GLU A 46 -0.73 -18.44 3.62
C GLU A 46 0.52 -18.59 4.50
N ASP A 47 1.43 -17.62 4.45
CA ASP A 47 2.64 -17.60 5.27
C ASP A 47 2.31 -17.40 6.76
N LEU A 48 1.32 -16.54 7.09
CA LEU A 48 0.85 -16.35 8.47
C LEU A 48 0.29 -17.64 9.07
N LYS A 49 -0.43 -18.46 8.27
CA LYS A 49 -0.93 -19.77 8.70
C LYS A 49 0.21 -20.75 9.01
N LEU A 50 1.27 -20.75 8.19
CA LEU A 50 2.44 -21.61 8.38
C LEU A 50 3.24 -21.22 9.63
N LEU A 51 3.28 -19.92 9.95
CA LEU A 51 4.02 -19.37 11.09
C LEU A 51 3.21 -19.36 12.40
N GLU A 52 2.00 -19.93 12.42
CA GLU A 52 1.05 -19.85 13.55
C GLU A 52 0.74 -18.42 14.02
N PHE A 53 0.98 -17.42 13.15
CA PHE A 53 0.65 -16.03 13.44
C PHE A 53 -0.86 -15.78 13.30
N PRO A 54 -1.42 -14.77 14.00
CA PRO A 54 -2.81 -14.40 13.82
C PRO A 54 -3.12 -14.09 12.35
N THR A 55 -4.04 -14.86 11.77
CA THR A 55 -4.57 -14.65 10.41
C THR A 55 -5.65 -13.57 10.36
N LYS A 56 -6.07 -13.09 11.53
CA LYS A 56 -7.01 -11.97 11.66
C LYS A 56 -6.26 -10.66 11.39
N LYS A 57 -7.00 -9.64 10.95
CA LYS A 57 -6.48 -8.27 10.82
C LYS A 57 -5.96 -7.80 12.18
N THR A 58 -4.70 -7.40 12.26
CA THR A 58 -4.11 -6.75 13.43
C THR A 58 -3.32 -5.51 12.99
N ILE A 59 -2.80 -4.77 13.95
CA ILE A 59 -1.94 -3.61 13.65
C ILE A 59 -0.55 -4.10 13.22
N GLU A 60 -0.12 -5.22 13.78
CA GLU A 60 1.20 -5.82 13.60
C GLU A 60 1.38 -6.52 12.24
N ASN A 61 0.30 -7.01 11.63
CA ASN A 61 0.34 -7.76 10.37
C ASN A 61 -0.32 -7.02 9.19
N GLY A 62 -0.55 -5.71 9.33
CA GLY A 62 -1.34 -4.95 8.38
C GLY A 62 -0.89 -3.52 8.13
N ILE A 63 -1.24 -3.04 6.94
CA ILE A 63 -1.19 -1.63 6.56
C ILE A 63 -2.56 -1.25 6.00
N VAL A 64 -2.84 0.04 5.92
CA VAL A 64 -3.96 0.53 5.12
C VAL A 64 -3.47 1.26 3.87
N LEU A 65 -4.15 0.98 2.77
CA LEU A 65 -3.93 1.58 1.47
C LEU A 65 -5.27 2.10 0.95
N THR A 66 -5.25 3.06 0.04
CA THR A 66 -6.43 3.30 -0.77
C THR A 66 -6.74 2.07 -1.63
N ARG A 67 -7.97 1.93 -2.10
CA ARG A 67 -8.36 0.80 -2.96
C ARG A 67 -7.50 0.72 -4.22
N ILE A 68 -7.18 1.86 -4.84
CA ILE A 68 -6.30 1.94 -6.00
C ILE A 68 -4.91 1.44 -5.63
N GLY A 69 -4.30 1.96 -4.56
CA GLY A 69 -2.98 1.54 -4.10
C GLY A 69 -2.90 0.05 -3.76
N HIS A 70 -3.94 -0.48 -3.10
CA HIS A 70 -4.05 -1.90 -2.78
C HIS A 70 -4.13 -2.77 -4.04
N SER A 71 -5.04 -2.44 -4.97
CA SER A 71 -5.16 -3.19 -6.22
C SER A 71 -3.91 -3.08 -7.08
N TYR A 72 -3.21 -1.95 -7.05
CA TYR A 72 -1.98 -1.76 -7.81
C TYR A 72 -0.84 -2.60 -7.26
N LEU A 73 -0.71 -2.70 -5.94
CA LEU A 73 0.29 -3.57 -5.31
C LEU A 73 0.09 -5.05 -5.69
N HIS A 74 -1.15 -5.54 -5.76
CA HIS A 74 -1.44 -6.88 -6.26
C HIS A 74 -1.11 -7.05 -7.75
N LEU A 75 -1.36 -6.03 -8.57
CA LEU A 75 -0.96 -6.08 -9.98
C LEU A 75 0.57 -6.20 -10.12
N ILE A 76 1.34 -5.48 -9.31
CA ILE A 76 2.80 -5.58 -9.30
C ILE A 76 3.24 -6.97 -8.82
N GLU A 77 2.60 -7.51 -7.79
CA GLU A 77 2.85 -8.86 -7.27
C GLU A 77 2.70 -9.94 -8.36
N ASP A 78 1.64 -9.85 -9.15
CA ASP A 78 1.33 -10.83 -10.20
C ASP A 78 2.27 -10.75 -11.40
N PHE A 79 2.66 -9.53 -11.82
CA PHE A 79 3.40 -9.31 -13.07
C PHE A 79 4.91 -9.07 -12.89
N ALA A 80 5.35 -8.61 -11.72
CA ALA A 80 6.74 -8.27 -11.44
C ALA A 80 7.11 -8.63 -9.98
N PRO A 81 7.17 -9.93 -9.63
CA PRO A 81 7.39 -10.40 -8.27
C PRO A 81 8.74 -9.93 -7.68
N ASP A 82 9.74 -9.66 -8.52
CA ASP A 82 11.02 -9.06 -8.12
C ASP A 82 10.86 -7.61 -7.66
N ILE A 83 10.09 -6.78 -8.39
CA ILE A 83 9.79 -5.40 -7.99
C ILE A 83 8.93 -5.41 -6.72
N PHE A 84 7.91 -6.26 -6.69
CA PHE A 84 7.07 -6.45 -5.51
C PHE A 84 7.90 -6.81 -4.27
N TYR A 85 8.87 -7.72 -4.40
CA TYR A 85 9.74 -8.10 -3.29
C TYR A 85 10.51 -6.90 -2.70
N HIS A 86 11.02 -6.01 -3.55
CA HIS A 86 11.71 -4.81 -3.09
C HIS A 86 10.76 -3.78 -2.46
N LEU A 87 9.59 -3.56 -3.06
CA LEU A 87 8.54 -2.72 -2.46
C LEU A 87 8.11 -3.25 -1.09
N ASN A 88 7.87 -4.56 -0.98
CA ASN A 88 7.43 -5.18 0.26
C ASN A 88 8.48 -5.06 1.37
N LYS A 89 9.78 -5.08 1.05
CA LYS A 89 10.85 -4.81 2.04
C LYS A 89 10.75 -3.41 2.63
N ILE A 90 10.49 -2.40 1.81
CA ILE A 90 10.34 -1.01 2.26
C ILE A 90 9.09 -0.92 3.15
N ILE A 91 7.98 -1.49 2.70
CA ILE A 91 6.71 -1.51 3.45
C ILE A 91 6.91 -2.20 4.81
N LEU A 92 7.57 -3.35 4.85
CA LEU A 92 7.87 -4.09 6.09
C LEU A 92 8.65 -3.24 7.11
N LEU A 93 9.64 -2.46 6.65
CA LEU A 93 10.42 -1.57 7.52
C LEU A 93 9.54 -0.46 8.09
N ILE A 94 8.78 0.23 7.22
CA ILE A 94 7.83 1.28 7.61
C ILE A 94 6.82 0.75 8.64
N THR A 95 6.30 -0.46 8.42
CA THR A 95 5.29 -1.06 9.29
C THR A 95 5.85 -1.52 10.63
N LYS A 96 7.09 -2.01 10.64
CA LYS A 96 7.80 -2.38 11.86
C LYS A 96 8.00 -1.16 12.76
N GLU A 97 8.28 -0.01 12.17
CA GLU A 97 8.52 1.25 12.86
C GLU A 97 7.22 2.04 13.14
N ARG A 98 6.07 1.59 12.59
CA ARG A 98 4.75 2.20 12.79
C ARG A 98 4.75 3.70 12.48
N ARG A 99 5.27 4.07 11.33
CA ARG A 99 5.37 5.46 10.89
C ARG A 99 4.97 5.63 9.43
N LEU A 100 4.86 6.89 9.00
CA LEU A 100 4.82 7.22 7.58
C LEU A 100 6.21 7.03 6.94
N PRO A 101 6.27 6.73 5.63
CA PRO A 101 7.52 6.78 4.89
C PRO A 101 8.15 8.18 4.93
N THR A 102 9.48 8.25 4.99
CA THR A 102 10.21 9.50 4.78
C THR A 102 10.09 9.95 3.33
N LYS A 103 10.55 11.17 3.03
CA LYS A 103 10.57 11.68 1.65
C LYS A 103 11.43 10.79 0.73
N GLU A 104 12.58 10.35 1.22
CA GLU A 104 13.50 9.48 0.49
C GLU A 104 12.88 8.10 0.23
N GLU A 105 12.19 7.53 1.23
CA GLU A 105 11.48 6.25 1.06
C GLU A 105 10.30 6.37 0.10
N ARG A 106 9.54 7.48 0.13
CA ARG A 106 8.49 7.76 -0.85
C ARG A 106 9.05 7.85 -2.26
N ASN A 107 10.17 8.55 -2.45
CA ASN A 107 10.83 8.62 -3.75
C ASN A 107 11.32 7.25 -4.20
N LEU A 108 11.85 6.43 -3.30
CA LEU A 108 12.29 5.08 -3.63
C LEU A 108 11.12 4.18 -4.04
N ILE A 109 9.98 4.27 -3.33
CA ILE A 109 8.74 3.60 -3.71
C ILE A 109 8.34 4.03 -5.13
N GLU A 110 8.32 5.34 -5.41
CA GLU A 110 7.97 5.86 -6.74
C GLU A 110 8.87 5.29 -7.84
N ILE A 111 10.18 5.22 -7.63
CA ILE A 111 11.13 4.62 -8.58
C ILE A 111 10.76 3.17 -8.91
N PHE A 112 10.33 2.38 -7.92
CA PHE A 112 9.89 1.01 -8.16
C PHE A 112 8.56 0.93 -8.91
N LEU A 113 7.62 1.85 -8.64
CA LEU A 113 6.37 1.94 -9.39
C LEU A 113 6.65 2.31 -10.86
N GLU A 114 7.48 3.33 -11.10
CA GLU A 114 7.90 3.76 -12.45
C GLU A 114 8.67 2.64 -13.19
N ALA A 115 9.53 1.90 -12.48
CA ALA A 115 10.23 0.76 -13.07
C ALA A 115 9.29 -0.36 -13.49
N PHE A 116 8.22 -0.61 -12.71
CA PHE A 116 7.16 -1.53 -13.10
C PHE A 116 6.40 -1.02 -14.32
N GLU A 117 6.04 0.26 -14.34
CA GLU A 117 5.31 0.89 -15.44
C GLU A 117 6.09 0.81 -16.75
N TYR A 118 7.36 1.20 -16.72
CA TYR A 118 8.27 1.10 -17.86
C TYR A 118 8.38 -0.34 -18.36
N ARG A 119 8.50 -1.31 -17.46
CA ARG A 119 8.57 -2.73 -17.82
C ARG A 119 7.28 -3.21 -18.49
N MET A 120 6.12 -2.68 -18.12
CA MET A 120 4.83 -3.13 -18.65
C MET A 120 4.45 -2.48 -19.97
N ASP A 121 5.08 -1.39 -20.39
CA ASP A 121 4.67 -0.57 -21.54
C ASP A 121 4.46 -1.40 -22.83
N GLU A 122 5.28 -2.42 -23.06
CA GLU A 122 5.18 -3.30 -24.22
C GLU A 122 4.40 -4.62 -23.98
N TYR A 123 4.05 -4.94 -22.72
CA TYR A 123 3.53 -6.26 -22.33
C TYR A 123 2.11 -6.23 -21.79
N TYR A 124 1.76 -5.19 -21.05
CA TYR A 124 0.47 -5.07 -20.38
C TYR A 124 0.06 -3.61 -20.30
N LYS A 125 -1.09 -3.28 -20.90
CA LYS A 125 -1.63 -1.92 -20.82
C LYS A 125 -2.13 -1.63 -19.41
N ILE A 126 -1.30 -0.96 -18.61
CA ILE A 126 -1.66 -0.52 -17.26
C ILE A 126 -2.88 0.41 -17.34
N ASN A 127 -3.86 0.17 -16.46
CA ASN A 127 -5.01 1.06 -16.35
C ASN A 127 -4.52 2.47 -15.95
N PRO A 128 -4.87 3.53 -16.70
CA PRO A 128 -4.40 4.89 -16.43
C PRO A 128 -4.73 5.41 -15.03
N ILE A 129 -5.67 4.78 -14.31
CA ILE A 129 -5.97 5.14 -12.92
C ILE A 129 -4.77 4.91 -11.98
N TYR A 130 -3.92 3.92 -12.26
CA TYR A 130 -2.71 3.63 -11.47
C TYR A 130 -1.60 4.66 -11.73
N LEU A 131 -1.62 5.31 -12.89
CA LEU A 131 -0.62 6.30 -13.26
C LEU A 131 -0.91 7.70 -12.67
N LYS A 132 -2.04 7.86 -11.96
CA LYS A 132 -2.48 9.13 -11.38
C LYS A 132 -2.16 9.17 -9.87
N ARG A 133 -1.02 9.75 -9.54
CA ARG A 133 -0.53 9.92 -8.16
C ARG A 133 -0.53 11.39 -7.74
N THR A 134 -0.83 11.64 -6.47
CA THR A 134 -0.83 12.96 -5.80
C THR A 134 0.34 13.02 -4.82
N PHE A 135 1.35 13.81 -5.16
CA PHE A 135 2.55 13.94 -4.32
C PHE A 135 2.32 14.91 -3.17
N VAL A 136 2.66 14.47 -1.96
CA VAL A 136 2.73 15.31 -0.77
C VAL A 136 4.05 16.08 -0.76
N SER A 137 3.99 17.37 -0.44
CA SER A 137 5.15 18.27 -0.35
C SER A 137 5.97 18.06 0.92
#